data_AF-A0A662FJK5-F1
#
_entry.id   AF-A0A662FJK5-F1
#
_cell.length_a   1.000
_cell.length_b   1.000
_cell.length_c   1.000
_cell.angle_alpha   90.00
_cell.angle_beta   90.00
_cell.angle_gamma   90.00
#
_symmetry.space_group_name_H-M   'P 1'
#
loop_
_entity.id
_entity.type
_entity.pdbx_description
1 polymer ?
#
loop_
_entity_poly.entity_id
_entity_poly.type
_entity_poly.pdbx_seq_one_letter_code
_entity_poly.pdbx_strand_id
1 'polypeptide(L)'
;MNRIWFAIFVLLVLGIAAGFLSKTNPTNALVVNLPPVWDYAADVFFVDDVFTLNLNSAFYDPDGDSLAFSIHADENIVAGISGNELVAKLNSDSGEVLVSASDGISSVEHRIVLKKKK
;
A
#
# COMPACT_ATOMS: atom_id res chain seq x y z
N MET A 1 64.67 -19.04 -36.81
CA MET A 1 64.94 -19.41 -35.40
C MET A 1 64.23 -18.41 -34.48
N ASN A 2 62.95 -18.70 -34.22
CA ASN A 2 62.21 -18.50 -32.97
C ASN A 2 62.40 -17.17 -32.24
N ARG A 3 61.84 -16.07 -32.77
CA ARG A 3 61.70 -14.79 -32.02
C ARG A 3 60.25 -14.29 -31.97
N ILE A 4 59.28 -15.20 -32.06
CA ILE A 4 57.84 -14.87 -32.04
C ILE A 4 57.20 -15.22 -30.68
N TRP A 5 57.98 -15.77 -29.74
CA TRP A 5 57.48 -16.10 -28.38
C TRP A 5 57.45 -14.91 -27.41
N PHE A 6 57.77 -13.68 -27.85
CA PHE A 6 57.49 -12.45 -27.11
C PHE A 6 56.20 -11.74 -27.58
N ALA A 7 55.66 -12.11 -28.75
CA ALA A 7 54.43 -11.51 -29.28
C ALA A 7 53.16 -12.04 -28.58
N ILE A 8 53.26 -13.13 -27.80
CA ILE A 8 52.13 -13.68 -27.05
C ILE A 8 51.96 -13.00 -25.68
N PHE A 9 52.98 -12.30 -25.17
CA PHE A 9 52.89 -11.64 -23.86
C PHE A 9 52.50 -10.15 -23.94
N VAL A 10 52.60 -9.52 -25.11
CA VAL A 10 52.20 -8.10 -25.30
C VAL A 10 50.70 -7.93 -25.59
N LEU A 11 50.00 -9.01 -25.96
CA LEU A 11 48.54 -9.00 -26.15
C LEU A 11 47.74 -9.24 -24.86
N LEU A 12 48.39 -9.50 -23.72
CA LEU A 12 47.72 -9.82 -22.45
C LEU A 12 47.75 -8.66 -21.43
N VAL A 13 48.24 -7.47 -21.79
CA VAL A 13 48.27 -6.29 -20.89
C VAL A 13 47.42 -5.12 -21.37
N LEU A 14 46.87 -5.16 -22.60
CA LEU A 14 45.89 -4.16 -23.08
C LEU A 14 44.42 -4.56 -22.83
N GLY A 15 44.17 -5.69 -22.15
CA GLY A 15 42.84 -6.19 -21.81
C GLY A 15 42.38 -5.92 -20.36
N ILE A 16 43.12 -5.12 -19.59
CA ILE A 16 42.75 -4.76 -18.20
C ILE A 16 42.87 -3.24 -18.03
N ALA A 17 42.20 -2.48 -18.90
CA ALA A 17 41.94 -1.06 -18.68
C ALA A 17 40.60 -0.61 -19.30
N ALA A 18 39.71 -1.54 -19.64
CA ALA A 18 38.28 -1.26 -19.63
C ALA A 18 37.74 -1.67 -18.26
N GLY A 19 38.37 -1.14 -17.21
CA GLY A 19 37.78 -1.16 -15.87
C GLY A 19 36.43 -0.48 -16.01
N PHE A 20 35.38 -1.28 -15.88
CA PHE A 20 33.99 -0.89 -15.91
C PHE A 20 33.78 0.38 -15.09
N LEU A 21 33.82 1.55 -15.73
CA LEU A 21 33.00 2.66 -15.29
C LEU A 21 31.57 2.33 -15.69
N SER A 22 30.98 1.32 -15.05
CA SER A 22 29.56 1.41 -14.75
C SER A 22 29.44 2.52 -13.72
N LYS A 23 29.52 3.77 -14.21
CA LYS A 23 28.87 4.87 -13.55
C LYS A 23 27.40 4.51 -13.67
N THR A 24 26.89 3.76 -12.70
CA THR A 24 25.46 3.76 -12.42
C THR A 24 25.17 5.21 -12.09
N ASN A 25 24.87 6.02 -13.09
CA ASN A 25 23.95 7.11 -12.87
C ASN A 25 22.75 6.39 -12.27
N PRO A 26 22.39 6.61 -10.99
CA PRO A 26 21.03 6.30 -10.62
C PRO A 26 20.21 7.12 -11.62
N THR A 27 19.58 6.44 -12.58
CA THR A 27 18.35 7.00 -13.11
C THR A 27 17.56 7.25 -11.85
N ASN A 28 17.35 8.52 -11.49
CA ASN A 28 16.44 8.87 -10.42
C ASN A 28 15.09 8.29 -10.84
N ALA A 29 14.85 7.03 -10.51
CA ALA A 29 13.55 6.43 -10.61
C ALA A 29 12.73 7.28 -9.64
N LEU A 30 11.88 8.13 -10.19
CA LEU A 30 10.85 8.79 -9.41
C LEU A 30 10.07 7.65 -8.75
N VAL A 31 10.24 7.50 -7.44
CA VAL A 31 9.35 6.68 -6.65
C VAL A 31 8.02 7.44 -6.68
N VAL A 32 7.06 6.89 -7.41
CA VAL A 32 5.71 7.44 -7.50
C VAL A 32 4.90 6.76 -6.39
N ASN A 33 4.23 7.57 -5.58
CA ASN A 33 3.34 7.11 -4.51
C ASN A 33 2.18 6.27 -5.08
N LEU A 34 1.96 5.09 -4.51
CA LEU A 34 0.83 4.22 -4.71
C LEU A 34 -0.22 4.52 -3.64
N PRO A 35 -1.51 4.61 -4.01
CA PRO A 35 -2.54 4.96 -3.04
C PRO A 35 -2.84 3.82 -2.06
N PRO A 36 -3.44 4.14 -0.90
CA PRO A 36 -3.94 3.14 0.01
C PRO A 36 -5.00 2.26 -0.67
N VAL A 37 -5.08 1.00 -0.26
CA VAL A 37 -5.97 0.00 -0.85
C VAL A 37 -6.78 -0.70 0.24
N TRP A 38 -8.06 -0.95 -0.04
CA TRP A 38 -8.89 -1.86 0.75
C TRP A 38 -8.51 -3.32 0.44
N ASP A 39 -8.06 -4.04 1.46
CA ASP A 39 -7.63 -5.44 1.36
C ASP A 39 -8.44 -6.35 2.31
N TYR A 40 -9.70 -5.99 2.54
CA TYR A 40 -10.63 -6.84 3.27
C TYR A 40 -11.56 -7.58 2.31
N ALA A 41 -11.80 -8.87 2.56
CA ALA A 41 -12.57 -9.71 1.63
C ALA A 41 -14.07 -9.38 1.55
N ALA A 42 -14.60 -8.61 2.50
CA ALA A 42 -16.02 -8.35 2.64
C ALA A 42 -16.32 -6.85 2.70
N ASP A 43 -17.33 -6.43 1.95
CA ASP A 43 -17.87 -5.06 2.00
C ASP A 43 -19.20 -5.01 2.76
N VAL A 44 -19.78 -6.18 3.05
CA VAL A 44 -21.06 -6.32 3.75
C VAL A 44 -20.87 -7.15 5.00
N PHE A 45 -21.31 -6.60 6.14
CA PHE A 45 -21.17 -7.23 7.44
C PHE A 45 -22.52 -7.44 8.12
N PHE A 46 -22.67 -8.56 8.82
CA PHE A 46 -23.86 -8.86 9.61
C PHE A 46 -23.57 -8.66 11.09
N VAL A 47 -24.36 -7.84 11.76
CA VAL A 47 -24.09 -7.37 13.12
C VAL A 47 -25.30 -7.60 14.02
N ASP A 48 -25.03 -7.98 15.27
CA ASP A 48 -26.08 -8.23 16.27
C ASP A 48 -26.41 -6.95 17.07
N ASP A 49 -25.40 -6.19 17.50
CA ASP A 49 -25.57 -4.91 18.21
C ASP A 49 -24.51 -3.86 17.80
N VAL A 50 -23.26 -4.06 18.22
CA VAL A 50 -22.13 -3.18 17.90
C VAL A 50 -21.17 -3.89 16.96
N PHE A 51 -20.75 -3.17 15.92
CA PHE A 51 -19.70 -3.55 14.99
C PHE A 51 -18.37 -2.93 15.38
N THR A 52 -17.30 -3.71 15.26
CA THR A 52 -15.93 -3.22 15.41
C THR A 52 -15.07 -3.79 14.30
N LEU A 53 -14.32 -2.92 13.62
CA LEU A 53 -13.36 -3.30 12.58
C LEU A 53 -12.05 -2.55 12.80
N ASN A 54 -10.94 -3.28 12.88
CA ASN A 54 -9.61 -2.69 12.88
C ASN A 54 -9.24 -2.24 11.46
N LEU A 55 -9.17 -0.93 11.24
CA LEU A 55 -8.90 -0.33 9.93
C LEU A 55 -7.48 -0.61 9.43
N ASN A 56 -6.50 -0.81 10.32
CA ASN A 56 -5.14 -1.22 9.93
C ASN A 56 -5.08 -2.64 9.37
N SER A 57 -6.10 -3.46 9.62
CA SER A 57 -6.22 -4.79 9.02
C SER A 57 -7.07 -4.82 7.75
N ALA A 58 -7.81 -3.73 7.48
CA ALA A 58 -8.71 -3.64 6.35
C ALA A 58 -8.14 -2.78 5.21
N PHE A 59 -7.25 -1.84 5.52
CA PHE A 59 -6.50 -1.05 4.56
C PHE A 59 -5.01 -1.32 4.66
N TYR A 60 -4.33 -1.24 3.51
CA TYR A 60 -2.89 -1.35 3.40
C TYR A 60 -2.37 -0.31 2.41
N ASP A 61 -1.19 0.23 2.71
CA ASP A 61 -0.45 1.11 1.80
C ASP A 61 0.67 0.34 1.10
N PRO A 62 0.69 0.25 -0.24
CA PRO A 62 1.73 -0.48 -0.97
C PRO A 62 3.17 0.00 -0.75
N ASP A 63 3.36 1.28 -0.45
CA ASP A 63 4.68 1.87 -0.18
C ASP A 63 5.07 1.74 1.30
N GLY A 64 4.13 1.33 2.15
CA GLY A 64 4.33 1.12 3.59
C GLY A 64 4.11 2.37 4.43
N ASP A 65 3.45 3.39 3.87
CA ASP A 65 3.15 4.63 4.57
C ASP A 65 2.07 4.44 5.65
N SER A 66 2.12 5.30 6.67
CA SER A 66 1.14 5.27 7.76
C SER A 66 -0.19 5.88 7.31
N LEU A 67 -1.29 5.17 7.58
CA LEU A 67 -2.61 5.59 7.16
C LEU A 67 -3.37 6.39 8.23
N ALA A 68 -3.99 7.50 7.80
CA ALA A 68 -4.97 8.24 8.56
C ALA A 68 -6.38 7.90 8.06
N PHE A 69 -7.31 7.71 8.99
CA PHE A 69 -8.69 7.32 8.69
C PHE A 69 -9.70 8.40 9.03
N SER A 70 -10.72 8.54 8.19
CA SER A 70 -11.92 9.31 8.47
C SER A 70 -13.16 8.56 7.97
N ILE A 71 -14.34 8.93 8.46
CA ILE A 71 -15.58 8.27 8.06
C ILE A 71 -16.71 9.26 7.80
N HIS A 72 -17.63 8.82 6.96
CA HIS A 72 -18.96 9.39 6.81
C HIS A 72 -20.00 8.28 6.95
N ALA A 73 -20.96 8.48 7.85
CA ALA A 73 -22.06 7.55 8.11
C ALA A 73 -23.38 8.13 7.59
N ASP A 74 -24.24 7.26 7.09
CA ASP A 74 -25.62 7.64 6.77
C ASP A 74 -26.48 7.84 8.03
N GLU A 75 -27.75 8.21 7.85
CA GLU A 75 -28.69 8.43 8.96
C GLU A 75 -29.12 7.16 9.71
N ASN A 76 -28.90 5.98 9.12
CA ASN A 76 -29.33 4.69 9.66
C ASN A 76 -28.30 4.08 10.60
N ILE A 77 -27.14 4.71 10.77
CA ILE A 77 -26.04 4.20 11.57
C ILE A 77 -25.35 5.31 12.36
N VAL A 78 -24.97 5.01 13.60
CA VAL A 78 -24.03 5.83 14.36
C VAL A 78 -22.67 5.16 14.29
N ALA A 79 -21.68 5.85 13.72
CA ALA A 79 -20.33 5.34 13.61
C ALA A 79 -19.30 6.37 14.09
N GLY A 80 -18.17 5.86 14.58
CA GLY A 80 -17.03 6.66 15.02
C GLY A 80 -15.73 5.87 14.87
N ILE A 81 -14.60 6.59 14.88
CA ILE A 81 -13.28 5.98 14.97
C ILE A 81 -12.77 6.15 16.41
N SER A 82 -12.31 5.05 17.01
CA SER A 82 -11.57 5.05 18.28
C SER A 82 -10.18 4.48 18.03
N GLY A 83 -9.17 5.36 17.99
CA GLY A 83 -7.82 4.98 17.55
C GLY A 83 -7.82 4.55 16.08
N ASN A 84 -7.61 3.25 15.83
CA ASN A 84 -7.65 2.64 14.49
C ASN A 84 -8.87 1.71 14.31
N GLU A 85 -9.80 1.69 15.27
CA GLU A 85 -11.01 0.88 15.19
C GLU A 85 -12.19 1.72 14.72
N LEU A 86 -12.87 1.24 13.68
CA LEU A 86 -14.21 1.67 13.33
C LEU A 86 -15.18 0.99 14.28
N VAL A 87 -15.92 1.79 15.05
CA VAL A 87 -17.00 1.33 15.93
C VAL A 87 -18.31 1.86 15.39
N ALA A 88 -19.28 0.99 15.16
CA ALA A 88 -20.55 1.40 14.61
C ALA A 88 -21.74 0.62 15.18
N LYS A 89 -22.89 1.27 15.25
CA LYS A 89 -24.15 0.70 15.72
C LYS A 89 -25.29 1.10 14.80
N LEU A 90 -26.06 0.11 14.35
CA LEU A 90 -27.22 0.31 13.50
C LEU A 90 -28.40 0.88 14.31
N ASN A 91 -29.06 1.87 13.73
CA ASN A 91 -30.36 2.40 14.18
C ASN A 91 -31.54 1.80 13.39
N SER A 92 -31.25 1.19 12.22
CA SER A 92 -32.20 0.55 11.31
C SER A 92 -31.75 -0.88 10.95
N ASP A 93 -32.43 -1.57 10.03
CA ASP A 93 -32.06 -2.92 9.60
C ASP A 93 -30.77 -2.97 8.75
N SER A 94 -30.39 -1.85 8.14
CA SER A 94 -29.19 -1.69 7.30
C SER A 94 -28.72 -0.24 7.36
N GLY A 95 -27.41 -0.03 7.20
CA GLY A 95 -26.80 1.30 7.12
C GLY A 95 -25.45 1.25 6.42
N GLU A 96 -24.99 2.39 5.94
CA GLU A 96 -23.76 2.52 5.16
C GLU A 96 -22.72 3.41 5.84
N VAL A 97 -21.46 3.00 5.76
CA VAL A 97 -20.31 3.81 6.18
C VAL A 97 -19.35 3.93 5.02
N LEU A 98 -19.01 5.16 4.67
CA LEU A 98 -17.90 5.46 3.77
C LEU A 98 -16.66 5.72 4.62
N VAL A 99 -15.64 4.90 4.43
CA VAL A 99 -14.35 5.02 5.13
C VAL A 99 -13.32 5.59 4.17
N SER A 100 -12.67 6.67 4.55
CA SER A 100 -11.55 7.24 3.80
C SER A 100 -10.24 6.89 4.50
N ALA A 101 -9.28 6.38 3.73
CA ALA A 101 -7.90 6.15 4.16
C ALA A 101 -6.97 7.07 3.35
N SER A 102 -6.00 7.70 4.02
CA SER A 102 -5.02 8.58 3.38
C SER A 102 -3.62 8.34 3.91
N ASP A 103 -2.64 8.29 3.01
CA ASP A 103 -1.19 8.20 3.29
C ASP A 103 -0.55 9.60 3.47
N GLY A 104 -1.33 10.70 3.35
CA GLY A 104 -0.87 12.08 3.40
C GLY A 104 -0.54 12.71 2.03
N ILE A 105 -0.47 11.92 0.97
CA ILE A 105 -0.25 12.34 -0.43
C ILE A 105 -1.49 12.03 -1.29
N SER A 106 -2.05 10.84 -1.12
CA SER A 106 -3.20 10.30 -1.81
C SER A 106 -4.23 9.77 -0.80
N SER A 107 -5.42 9.43 -1.31
CA SER A 107 -6.50 8.89 -0.49
C SER A 107 -7.43 8.02 -1.31
N VAL A 108 -8.01 7.03 -0.64
CA VAL A 108 -9.06 6.16 -1.16
C VAL A 108 -10.28 6.25 -0.26
N GLU A 109 -11.46 6.16 -0.84
CA GLU A 109 -12.72 5.97 -0.12
C GLU A 109 -13.25 4.56 -0.40
N HIS A 110 -13.72 3.89 0.64
CA HIS A 110 -14.33 2.56 0.54
C HIS A 110 -15.66 2.51 1.27
N ARG A 111 -16.67 1.94 0.63
CA ARG A 111 -18.02 1.83 1.20
C ARG A 111 -18.19 0.45 1.82
N ILE A 112 -18.63 0.43 3.08
CA ILE A 112 -19.10 -0.78 3.74
C ILE A 112 -20.58 -0.67 4.09
N VAL A 113 -21.26 -1.80 4.11
CA VAL A 113 -22.68 -1.92 4.47
C VAL A 113 -22.81 -2.81 5.69
N LEU A 114 -23.45 -2.30 6.74
CA LEU A 114 -23.84 -3.12 7.88
C LEU A 114 -25.30 -3.53 7.73
N LYS A 115 -25.59 -4.79 8.00
CA LYS A 115 -26.93 -5.34 8.05
C LYS A 115 -27.16 -6.02 9.38
N LYS A 116 -28.35 -5.89 9.92
CA LYS A 116 -28.73 -6.62 11.12
C LYS A 116 -28.75 -8.13 10.81
N LYS A 117 -28.20 -8.93 11.70
CA LYS A 117 -28.31 -10.38 11.62
C LYS A 117 -29.79 -10.76 11.82
N LYS A 118 -30.32 -11.60 10.93
CA LYS A 118 -31.69 -12.11 11.03
C LYS A 118 -31.80 -13.26 12.02
#